data_AF-A0A023B584-F1
#
_entry.id   AF-A0A023B584-F1
#
_cell.length_a   1.000
_cell.length_b   1.000
_cell.length_c   1.000
_cell.angle_alpha   90.00
_cell.angle_beta   90.00
_cell.angle_gamma   90.00
#
_symmetry.space_group_name_H-M   'P 1'
#
loop_
_entity.id
_entity.type
_entity.pdbx_description
1 polymer ?
#
loop_
_entity_poly.entity_id
_entity_poly.type
_entity_poly.pdbx_seq_one_letter_code
_entity_poly.pdbx_strand_id
1 'polypeptide(L)'
;LSCYPGTAKNPVANLIPGLELGLVETLDRQLQEGDGVMVPHKRVSKIDSTLPPYLIIHMVRFEWKKANDAAGTKACRAKVLKRIEYPHLLDLYPFCTDSLKHVLDKGRIQDEQRRAKELHQSSDQRMDTKPVDQAKPVDQAKPVDEAKPVEQGTNDEALADDPINYADGTYQLKSVVTHKGRTVEEGHYICWNWSHQDQSWTKLDDDKSSKVAKDAIDLQGGLADGHVPYILLFERKGIFQ
;
A
#
# COMPACT_ATOMS: atom_id res chain seq x y z
N LEU A 1 -4.98 -0.74 10.17
CA LEU A 1 -3.94 -1.80 10.25
C LEU A 1 -2.75 -1.29 11.06
N SER A 2 -1.99 -2.17 11.69
CA SER A 2 -0.78 -1.79 12.45
C SER A 2 0.47 -2.32 11.76
N CYS A 3 1.48 -1.48 11.60
CA CYS A 3 2.78 -1.85 11.07
C CYS A 3 3.81 -1.85 12.20
N TYR A 4 4.45 -3.01 12.43
CA TYR A 4 5.46 -3.16 13.46
C TYR A 4 6.88 -3.06 12.86
N PRO A 5 7.80 -2.28 13.47
CA PRO A 5 9.19 -2.11 13.01
C PRO A 5 10.10 -3.34 13.24
N GLY A 6 9.53 -4.46 13.68
CA GLY A 6 10.24 -5.65 14.10
C GLY A 6 11.09 -5.45 15.36
N THR A 7 11.80 -6.50 15.77
CA THR A 7 12.65 -6.52 16.97
C THR A 7 14.12 -6.27 16.62
N ALA A 8 15.01 -6.22 17.61
CA ALA A 8 16.45 -6.15 17.33
C ALA A 8 16.98 -7.40 16.61
N LYS A 9 16.37 -8.57 16.86
CA LYS A 9 16.74 -9.84 16.21
C LYS A 9 16.16 -9.96 14.80
N ASN A 10 14.90 -9.54 14.62
CA ASN A 10 14.18 -9.59 13.36
C ASN A 10 13.73 -8.17 12.98
N PRO A 11 14.62 -7.33 12.44
CA PRO A 11 14.26 -5.98 12.02
C PRO A 11 13.41 -6.01 10.74
N VAL A 12 12.47 -5.06 10.65
CA VAL A 12 11.65 -4.86 9.44
C VAL A 12 12.07 -3.55 8.79
N ALA A 13 12.40 -3.61 7.50
CA ALA A 13 12.77 -2.44 6.69
C ALA A 13 11.65 -1.96 5.76
N ASN A 14 10.63 -2.80 5.51
CA ASN A 14 9.56 -2.52 4.54
C ASN A 14 8.17 -2.63 5.18
N LEU A 15 7.21 -1.88 4.65
CA LEU A 15 5.84 -1.84 5.15
C LEU A 15 5.16 -3.21 5.14
N ILE A 16 5.28 -3.97 4.06
CA ILE A 16 4.57 -5.25 3.87
C ILE A 16 4.91 -6.26 4.99
N PRO A 17 6.19 -6.61 5.26
CA PRO A 17 6.52 -7.46 6.41
C PRO A 17 6.08 -6.88 7.76
N GLY A 18 6.06 -5.54 7.89
CA GLY A 18 5.59 -4.87 9.11
C GLY A 18 4.09 -5.04 9.35
N LEU A 19 3.30 -5.05 8.28
CA LEU A 19 1.87 -5.36 8.31
C LEU A 19 1.63 -6.85 8.59
N GLU A 20 2.44 -7.75 8.02
CA GLU A 20 2.37 -9.19 8.32
C GLU A 20 2.54 -9.45 9.82
N LEU A 21 3.52 -8.81 10.45
CA LEU A 21 3.70 -8.89 11.91
C LEU A 21 2.50 -8.37 12.70
N GLY A 22 1.74 -7.41 12.16
CA GLY A 22 0.53 -6.89 12.81
C GLY A 22 -0.71 -7.75 12.60
N LEU A 23 -0.75 -8.55 11.53
CA LEU A 23 -1.82 -9.50 11.23
C LEU A 23 -1.59 -10.86 11.89
N VAL A 24 -0.33 -11.21 12.11
CA VAL A 24 0.11 -12.43 12.78
C VAL A 24 0.34 -12.13 14.26
N GLU A 25 -0.61 -12.54 15.09
CA GLU A 25 -0.52 -12.42 16.54
C GLU A 25 -0.12 -13.79 17.12
N THR A 26 1.08 -13.91 17.68
CA THR A 26 1.39 -15.08 18.51
C THR A 26 0.75 -14.86 19.86
N LEU A 27 -0.33 -15.57 20.14
CA LEU A 27 -0.95 -15.57 21.44
C LEU A 27 -0.30 -16.68 22.25
N ASP A 28 0.34 -16.31 23.35
CA ASP A 28 0.55 -17.23 24.47
C ASP A 28 -0.80 -17.46 25.17
N ARG A 29 -1.85 -17.80 24.39
CA ARG A 29 -3.11 -18.24 24.94
C ARG A 29 -2.84 -19.57 25.60
N GLN A 30 -2.79 -19.51 26.91
CA GLN A 30 -2.81 -20.63 27.83
C GLN A 30 -4.14 -21.38 27.71
N LEU A 31 -4.36 -22.10 26.61
CA LEU A 31 -5.44 -23.05 26.50
C LEU A 31 -4.96 -24.37 27.09
N GLN A 32 -5.71 -24.92 28.04
CA GLN A 32 -5.52 -26.30 28.46
C GLN A 32 -6.11 -27.20 27.38
N GLU A 33 -5.25 -27.97 26.74
CA GLU A 33 -5.65 -29.09 25.89
C GLU A 33 -5.41 -30.37 26.69
N GLY A 34 -6.44 -31.20 26.87
CA GLY A 34 -6.32 -32.47 27.61
C GLY A 34 -5.60 -32.32 28.95
N ASP A 35 -4.56 -33.13 29.19
CA ASP A 35 -3.78 -33.34 30.44
C ASP A 35 -3.04 -32.10 31.02
N GLY A 36 -3.53 -30.87 30.79
CA GLY A 36 -3.00 -29.65 31.41
C GLY A 36 -1.71 -29.11 30.79
N VAL A 37 -1.36 -29.57 29.58
CA VAL A 37 -0.16 -29.10 28.86
C VAL A 37 -0.46 -27.76 28.17
N MET A 38 0.46 -26.81 28.35
CA MET A 38 0.36 -25.46 27.79
C MET A 38 1.01 -25.43 26.41
N VAL A 39 0.24 -25.09 25.36
CA VAL A 39 0.75 -25.04 23.97
C VAL A 39 0.59 -23.64 23.38
N PRO A 40 1.66 -23.01 22.88
CA PRO A 40 1.59 -21.70 22.24
C PRO A 40 0.77 -21.77 20.95
N HIS A 41 -0.13 -20.80 20.74
CA HIS A 41 -0.98 -20.74 19.56
C HIS A 41 -0.67 -19.49 18.71
N LYS A 42 -0.60 -19.69 17.40
CA LYS A 42 -0.39 -18.60 16.44
C LYS A 42 -1.71 -18.23 15.79
N ARG A 43 -2.19 -17.01 16.01
CA ARG A 43 -3.35 -16.45 15.34
C ARG A 43 -2.90 -15.69 14.10
N VAL A 44 -3.47 -16.04 12.94
CA VAL A 44 -3.24 -15.31 11.70
C VAL A 44 -4.57 -14.67 11.29
N SER A 45 -4.60 -13.33 11.26
CA SER A 45 -5.76 -12.57 10.82
C SER A 45 -5.63 -12.26 9.33
N LYS A 46 -6.74 -12.37 8.59
CA LYS A 46 -6.87 -11.92 7.21
C LYS A 46 -7.98 -10.87 7.13
N ILE A 47 -7.88 -9.98 6.15
CA ILE A 47 -8.93 -8.99 5.88
C ILE A 47 -10.07 -9.71 5.16
N ASP A 48 -11.29 -9.52 5.65
CA ASP A 48 -12.48 -10.19 5.13
C ASP A 48 -13.56 -9.18 4.74
N SER A 49 -14.61 -9.66 4.07
CA SER A 49 -15.84 -8.96 3.69
C SER A 49 -15.64 -7.82 2.70
N THR A 50 -15.01 -6.71 3.09
CA THR A 50 -14.85 -5.53 2.25
C THR A 50 -13.59 -4.72 2.59
N LEU A 51 -13.09 -3.98 1.60
CA LEU A 51 -11.98 -3.05 1.75
C LEU A 51 -12.50 -1.61 1.88
N PRO A 52 -12.13 -0.88 2.95
CA PRO A 52 -12.62 0.48 3.18
C PRO A 52 -12.11 1.46 2.12
N PRO A 53 -12.81 2.59 1.87
CA PRO A 53 -12.35 3.58 0.91
C PRO A 53 -11.05 4.27 1.33
N TYR A 54 -10.85 4.44 2.63
CA TYR A 54 -9.63 4.96 3.21
C TYR A 54 -9.05 3.94 4.18
N LEU A 55 -7.75 3.71 4.06
CA LEU A 55 -6.99 2.82 4.91
C LEU A 55 -6.02 3.63 5.76
N ILE A 56 -6.17 3.50 7.08
CA ILE A 56 -5.23 4.06 8.04
C ILE A 56 -4.27 2.95 8.49
N ILE A 57 -2.98 3.19 8.30
CA ILE A 57 -1.91 2.36 8.83
C ILE A 57 -1.25 3.11 9.99
N HIS A 58 -1.36 2.54 11.18
CA HIS A 58 -0.65 3.01 12.35
C HIS A 58 0.75 2.39 12.39
N MET A 59 1.77 3.24 12.33
CA MET A 59 3.17 2.83 12.50
C MET A 59 3.46 2.75 14.00
N VAL A 60 3.68 1.54 14.52
CA VAL A 60 3.87 1.32 15.95
C VAL A 60 5.28 1.77 16.34
N ARG A 61 5.42 3.06 16.65
CA ARG A 61 6.71 3.74 16.90
C ARG A 61 7.01 4.02 18.37
N PHE A 62 6.06 3.82 19.27
CA PHE A 62 6.22 4.14 20.68
C PHE A 62 6.00 2.88 21.52
N GLU A 63 6.98 2.55 22.34
CA GLU A 63 6.97 1.36 23.18
C GLU A 63 7.42 1.69 24.60
N TRP A 64 6.94 0.92 25.58
CA TRP A 64 7.46 0.99 26.94
C TRP A 64 8.59 -0.03 27.09
N LYS A 65 9.79 0.45 27.40
CA LYS A 65 10.93 -0.42 27.74
C LYS A 65 10.96 -0.63 29.25
N LYS A 66 11.02 -1.90 29.66
CA LYS A 66 11.22 -2.27 31.06
C LYS A 66 12.63 -1.87 31.52
N ALA A 67 12.78 -1.69 32.83
CA ALA A 67 14.11 -1.53 33.42
C ALA A 67 14.96 -2.76 33.11
N ASN A 68 16.25 -2.54 32.91
CA ASN A 68 17.23 -3.58 32.71
C ASN A 68 18.44 -3.26 33.58
N ASP A 69 18.53 -3.97 34.71
CA ASP A 69 19.57 -3.74 35.71
C ASP A 69 20.96 -4.08 35.17
N ALA A 70 21.08 -5.08 34.29
CA ALA A 70 22.35 -5.45 33.66
C ALA A 70 22.90 -4.37 32.72
N ALA A 71 22.01 -3.57 32.11
CA ALA A 71 22.38 -2.44 31.26
C ALA A 71 22.33 -1.08 32.00
N GLY A 72 21.96 -1.08 33.30
CA GLY A 72 21.80 0.14 34.10
C GLY A 72 20.67 1.07 33.63
N THR A 73 19.72 0.58 32.82
CA THR A 73 18.65 1.42 32.24
C THR A 73 17.37 1.33 33.04
N LYS A 74 16.78 2.47 33.38
CA LYS A 74 15.45 2.55 34.01
C LYS A 74 14.34 2.28 33.01
N ALA A 75 13.17 1.89 33.51
CA ALA A 75 11.98 1.76 32.68
C ALA A 75 11.60 3.12 32.10
N CYS A 76 11.35 3.18 30.79
CA CYS A 76 11.04 4.44 30.11
C CYS A 76 10.20 4.21 28.84
N ARG A 77 9.51 5.28 28.40
CA ARG A 77 8.93 5.34 27.06
C ARG A 77 10.06 5.52 26.04
N ALA A 78 10.04 4.71 24.99
CA ALA A 78 11.03 4.76 23.93
C ALA A 78 10.36 5.00 22.57
N LYS A 79 11.02 5.82 21.75
CA LYS A 79 10.68 6.01 20.33
C LYS A 79 11.52 5.08 19.47
N VAL A 80 10.87 4.29 18.63
CA VAL A 80 11.51 3.36 17.68
C VAL A 80 11.82 4.11 16.39
N LEU A 81 13.09 4.45 16.21
CA LEU A 81 13.55 5.27 15.08
C LEU A 81 13.84 4.48 13.80
N LYS A 82 13.62 3.16 13.77
CA LYS A 82 14.00 2.31 12.63
C LYS A 82 13.42 2.82 11.30
N ARG A 83 14.22 2.82 10.24
CA ARG A 83 13.74 3.14 8.89
C ARG A 83 12.72 2.10 8.44
N ILE A 84 11.57 2.53 7.91
CA ILE A 84 10.62 1.67 7.22
C ILE A 84 10.22 2.33 5.92
N GLU A 85 10.52 1.65 4.82
CA GLU A 85 10.10 2.02 3.47
C GLU A 85 8.65 1.59 3.22
N TYR A 86 7.89 2.47 2.59
CA TYR A 86 6.50 2.22 2.20
C TYR A 86 6.26 2.71 0.77
N PRO A 87 5.48 1.95 -0.02
CA PRO A 87 5.22 2.31 -1.40
C PRO A 87 4.16 3.41 -1.51
N HIS A 88 4.16 4.14 -2.62
CA HIS A 88 3.06 5.06 -2.97
C HIS A 88 1.82 4.31 -3.46
N LEU A 89 1.99 3.07 -3.93
CA LEU A 89 0.91 2.15 -4.29
C LEU A 89 1.05 0.87 -3.45
N LEU A 90 0.08 0.63 -2.57
CA LEU A 90 0.03 -0.52 -1.67
C LEU A 90 -0.98 -1.54 -2.19
N ASP A 91 -0.55 -2.79 -2.31
CA ASP A 91 -1.44 -3.91 -2.61
C ASP A 91 -1.83 -4.66 -1.33
N LEU A 92 -3.13 -4.71 -1.02
CA LEU A 92 -3.65 -5.46 0.12
C LEU A 92 -4.18 -6.86 -0.25
N TYR A 93 -4.24 -7.22 -1.53
CA TYR A 93 -4.75 -8.51 -1.98
C TYR A 93 -4.11 -9.73 -1.28
N PRO A 94 -2.78 -9.76 -1.02
CA PRO A 94 -2.17 -10.88 -0.30
C PRO A 94 -2.72 -11.10 1.11
N PHE A 95 -3.24 -10.05 1.76
CA PHE A 95 -3.76 -10.09 3.13
C PHE A 95 -5.24 -10.45 3.22
N CYS A 96 -5.93 -10.60 2.09
CA CYS A 96 -7.37 -10.85 2.03
C CYS A 96 -7.70 -12.34 2.17
N THR A 97 -8.92 -12.65 2.63
CA THR A 97 -9.51 -14.00 2.57
C THR A 97 -9.71 -14.43 1.12
N ASP A 98 -9.76 -15.73 0.86
CA ASP A 98 -9.92 -16.24 -0.52
C ASP A 98 -11.29 -15.86 -1.09
N SER A 99 -12.31 -15.73 -0.23
CA SER A 99 -13.63 -15.18 -0.60
C SER A 99 -13.53 -13.73 -1.08
N LEU A 100 -12.81 -12.87 -0.34
CA LEU A 100 -12.62 -11.48 -0.74
C LEU A 100 -11.75 -11.39 -2.00
N LYS A 101 -10.70 -12.20 -2.13
CA LYS A 101 -9.87 -12.24 -3.36
C LYS A 101 -10.70 -12.54 -4.60
N HIS A 102 -11.61 -13.50 -4.54
CA HIS A 102 -12.51 -13.81 -5.65
C HIS A 102 -13.39 -12.62 -6.08
N VAL A 103 -13.76 -11.75 -5.13
CA VAL A 103 -14.46 -10.48 -5.45
C VAL A 103 -13.50 -9.49 -6.12
N LEU A 104 -12.29 -9.32 -5.57
CA LEU A 104 -11.28 -8.39 -6.08
C LEU A 104 -10.71 -8.81 -7.45
N ASP A 105 -10.73 -10.10 -7.79
CA ASP A 105 -10.24 -10.63 -9.06
C ASP A 105 -10.97 -10.00 -10.25
N LYS A 106 -12.27 -9.73 -10.12
CA LYS A 106 -13.05 -9.02 -11.14
C LYS A 106 -12.46 -7.63 -11.43
N GLY A 107 -12.17 -6.87 -10.38
CA GLY A 107 -11.55 -5.55 -10.49
C GLY A 107 -10.13 -5.61 -11.08
N ARG A 108 -9.36 -6.64 -10.73
CA ARG A 108 -8.00 -6.85 -11.27
C ARG A 108 -7.99 -7.15 -12.77
N ILE A 109 -8.86 -8.05 -13.22
CA ILE A 109 -9.01 -8.39 -14.64
C ILE A 109 -9.42 -7.15 -15.43
N GLN A 110 -10.36 -6.36 -14.92
CA GLN A 110 -10.79 -5.12 -15.56
C GLN A 110 -9.67 -4.07 -15.62
N ASP A 111 -8.88 -3.89 -14.55
CA ASP A 111 -7.75 -2.97 -14.55
C ASP A 111 -6.66 -3.39 -15.55
N GLU A 112 -6.39 -4.69 -15.66
CA GLU A 112 -5.47 -5.24 -16.67
C GLU A 112 -5.96 -4.99 -18.10
N GLN A 113 -7.24 -5.26 -18.38
CA GLN A 113 -7.85 -4.98 -19.67
C GLN A 113 -7.82 -3.48 -20.02
N ARG A 114 -8.06 -2.59 -19.04
CA ARG A 114 -7.94 -1.14 -19.22
C ARG A 114 -6.52 -0.74 -19.61
N ARG A 115 -5.52 -1.20 -18.87
CA ARG A 115 -4.11 -0.90 -19.16
C ARG A 115 -3.69 -1.41 -20.54
N ALA A 116 -4.13 -2.60 -20.93
CA ALA A 116 -3.87 -3.15 -22.26
C ALA A 116 -4.46 -2.28 -23.38
N LYS A 117 -5.70 -1.78 -23.21
CA LYS A 117 -6.33 -0.86 -24.17
C LYS A 117 -5.61 0.48 -24.27
N GLU A 118 -5.19 1.06 -23.14
CA GLU A 118 -4.41 2.31 -23.11
C GLU A 118 -3.06 2.15 -23.84
N LEU A 119 -2.36 1.02 -23.66
CA LEU A 119 -1.14 0.72 -24.40
C LEU A 119 -1.38 0.61 -25.91
N HIS A 120 -2.45 -0.08 -26.32
CA HIS A 120 -2.80 -0.24 -27.73
C HIS A 120 -3.11 1.11 -28.38
N GLN A 121 -3.93 1.95 -27.74
CA GLN A 121 -4.26 3.30 -28.22
C GLN A 121 -3.02 4.20 -28.33
N SER A 122 -2.11 4.13 -27.35
CA SER A 122 -0.85 4.89 -27.39
C SER A 122 0.10 4.44 -28.50
N SER A 123 -0.02 3.18 -28.94
CA SER A 123 0.80 2.61 -30.02
C SER A 123 0.26 3.03 -31.40
N ASP A 124 -1.06 3.05 -31.57
CA ASP A 124 -1.71 3.53 -32.80
C ASP A 124 -1.44 5.03 -33.02
N GLN A 125 -1.53 5.86 -31.97
CA GLN A 125 -1.21 7.30 -32.07
C GLN A 125 0.25 7.58 -32.46
N ARG A 126 1.19 6.67 -32.15
CA ARG A 126 2.59 6.80 -32.56
C ARG A 126 2.84 6.41 -34.02
N MET A 127 1.95 5.61 -34.62
CA MET A 127 2.07 5.21 -36.03
C MET A 127 1.58 6.32 -36.99
N ASP A 128 0.65 7.19 -36.55
CA ASP A 128 0.13 8.30 -37.36
C ASP A 128 1.02 9.56 -37.38
N THR A 129 2.10 9.64 -36.59
CA THR A 129 2.98 10.83 -36.52
C THR A 129 4.30 10.72 -37.30
N LYS A 130 4.46 9.76 -38.22
CA LYS A 130 5.62 9.77 -39.15
C LYS A 130 5.37 10.79 -40.28
N PRO A 131 6.29 11.75 -40.54
CA PRO A 131 6.18 12.60 -41.73
C PRO A 131 6.36 11.74 -42.99
N VAL A 132 5.37 11.80 -43.87
CA VAL A 132 5.40 11.20 -45.21
C VAL A 132 6.17 12.15 -46.14
N ASP A 133 7.39 11.78 -46.53
CA ASP A 133 7.99 12.27 -47.78
C ASP A 133 7.72 11.25 -48.90
N GLN A 134 7.08 11.72 -49.98
CA GLN A 134 6.60 10.96 -51.14
C GLN A 134 7.81 10.53 -52.05
N ALA A 135 7.80 9.49 -52.89
CA ALA A 135 6.73 9.05 -53.78
C ALA A 135 6.95 7.65 -54.44
N LYS A 136 5.82 6.92 -54.59
CA LYS A 136 5.30 6.17 -55.79
C LYS A 136 5.79 4.75 -56.20
N PRO A 137 4.94 3.96 -56.94
CA PRO A 137 4.48 2.61 -56.54
C PRO A 137 4.73 1.48 -57.57
N VAL A 138 4.29 0.23 -57.29
CA VAL A 138 3.52 -0.71 -58.18
C VAL A 138 3.39 -2.14 -57.57
N ASP A 139 2.14 -2.63 -57.57
CA ASP A 139 1.55 -4.01 -57.61
C ASP A 139 2.27 -5.29 -57.10
N GLN A 140 1.57 -6.14 -56.31
CA GLN A 140 0.72 -7.27 -56.77
C GLN A 140 0.31 -8.29 -55.64
N ALA A 141 -0.97 -8.69 -55.66
CA ALA A 141 -1.58 -10.00 -55.32
C ALA A 141 -1.75 -10.57 -53.86
N LYS A 142 -2.97 -11.12 -53.64
CA LYS A 142 -3.68 -11.76 -52.48
C LYS A 142 -3.19 -13.19 -52.11
N PRO A 143 -3.92 -14.03 -51.30
CA PRO A 143 -4.67 -13.90 -50.01
C PRO A 143 -4.09 -14.89 -48.94
N VAL A 144 -4.50 -14.96 -47.65
CA VAL A 144 -5.55 -15.81 -47.02
C VAL A 144 -5.19 -15.82 -45.50
N ASP A 145 -6.13 -15.66 -44.57
CA ASP A 145 -6.53 -16.68 -43.58
C ASP A 145 -7.25 -16.15 -42.33
N GLU A 146 -8.18 -16.98 -41.90
CA GLU A 146 -9.24 -16.80 -40.91
C GLU A 146 -8.73 -16.71 -39.45
N ALA A 147 -9.36 -15.86 -38.63
CA ALA A 147 -9.42 -16.09 -37.18
C ALA A 147 -10.77 -15.58 -36.61
N LYS A 148 -11.58 -16.54 -36.17
CA LYS A 148 -12.90 -16.38 -35.55
C LYS A 148 -12.81 -15.64 -34.19
N PRO A 149 -13.80 -14.81 -33.82
CA PRO A 149 -13.99 -14.39 -32.45
C PRO A 149 -14.64 -15.53 -31.64
N VAL A 150 -14.05 -15.89 -30.50
CA VAL A 150 -14.70 -16.77 -29.53
C VAL A 150 -15.60 -15.91 -28.65
N GLU A 151 -16.91 -16.00 -28.88
CA GLU A 151 -17.93 -15.63 -27.91
C GLU A 151 -18.02 -16.73 -26.84
N GLN A 152 -17.84 -16.35 -25.58
CA GLN A 152 -18.46 -17.06 -24.46
C GLN A 152 -19.06 -16.02 -23.52
N GLY A 153 -20.37 -15.82 -23.71
CA GLY A 153 -21.22 -15.20 -22.71
C GLY A 153 -21.50 -16.19 -21.58
N THR A 154 -21.41 -15.69 -20.37
CA THR A 154 -22.37 -16.01 -19.31
C THR A 154 -22.76 -14.68 -18.68
N ASN A 155 -24.02 -14.30 -18.89
CA ASN A 155 -24.69 -13.17 -18.28
C ASN A 155 -24.69 -13.36 -16.75
N ASP A 156 -23.97 -12.49 -16.04
CA ASP A 156 -24.28 -12.07 -14.67
C ASP A 156 -24.49 -10.53 -14.70
N GLU A 157 -25.45 -10.08 -15.50
CA GLU A 157 -26.01 -8.74 -15.42
C GLU A 157 -26.90 -8.63 -14.17
N ALA A 158 -26.28 -8.46 -12.99
CA ALA A 158 -26.96 -8.03 -11.77
C ALA A 158 -26.05 -7.45 -10.67
N LEU A 159 -24.86 -6.93 -11.00
CA LEU A 159 -24.07 -6.08 -10.09
C LEU A 159 -23.46 -4.88 -10.84
N ALA A 160 -24.24 -4.30 -11.76
CA ALA A 160 -23.86 -3.10 -12.48
C ALA A 160 -23.73 -1.91 -11.53
N ASP A 161 -22.59 -1.25 -11.64
CA ASP A 161 -22.40 0.21 -11.46
C ASP A 161 -22.42 0.79 -10.05
N ASP A 162 -21.93 0.06 -9.05
CA ASP A 162 -21.49 0.69 -7.81
C ASP A 162 -19.98 1.02 -7.90
N PRO A 163 -19.54 2.29 -7.80
CA PRO A 163 -18.10 2.66 -7.77
C PRO A 163 -17.31 1.93 -6.68
N ILE A 164 -18.02 1.34 -5.72
CA ILE A 164 -17.48 0.46 -4.67
C ILE A 164 -16.93 -0.86 -5.23
N ASN A 165 -17.36 -1.29 -6.42
CA ASN A 165 -17.11 -2.62 -7.00
C ASN A 165 -15.84 -2.72 -7.88
N TYR A 166 -15.12 -1.61 -8.10
CA TYR A 166 -13.83 -1.58 -8.81
C TYR A 166 -12.61 -1.77 -7.90
N ALA A 167 -12.81 -2.30 -6.69
CA ALA A 167 -11.71 -2.55 -5.78
C ALA A 167 -10.83 -3.69 -6.33
N ASP A 168 -9.64 -3.37 -6.84
CA ASP A 168 -8.60 -4.33 -7.21
C ASP A 168 -7.71 -4.72 -6.00
N GLY A 169 -8.03 -4.18 -4.82
CA GLY A 169 -7.24 -4.33 -3.60
C GLY A 169 -6.08 -3.35 -3.47
N THR A 170 -5.94 -2.41 -4.42
CA THR A 170 -4.84 -1.44 -4.40
C THR A 170 -5.25 -0.11 -3.78
N TYR A 171 -4.27 0.50 -3.11
CA TYR A 171 -4.40 1.75 -2.40
C TYR A 171 -3.27 2.69 -2.75
N GLN A 172 -3.57 3.97 -2.88
CA GLN A 172 -2.60 5.02 -3.14
C GLN A 172 -2.33 5.82 -1.86
N LEU A 173 -1.05 6.09 -1.59
CA LEU A 173 -0.65 6.94 -0.48
C LEU A 173 -1.22 8.34 -0.70
N LYS A 174 -1.89 8.87 0.33
CA LYS A 174 -2.41 10.25 0.33
C LYS A 174 -1.67 11.12 1.31
N SER A 175 -1.48 10.68 2.54
CA SER A 175 -0.75 11.48 3.51
C SER A 175 0.06 10.66 4.49
N VAL A 176 1.05 11.33 5.06
CA VAL A 176 1.93 10.80 6.10
C VAL A 176 1.92 11.78 7.26
N VAL A 177 1.52 11.32 8.44
CA VAL A 177 1.72 12.07 9.67
C VAL A 177 3.02 11.59 10.29
N THR A 178 3.93 12.52 10.55
CA THR A 178 5.24 12.24 11.14
C THR A 178 5.34 12.84 12.54
N HIS A 179 6.09 12.18 13.42
CA HIS A 179 6.54 12.74 14.68
C HIS A 179 8.02 13.12 14.57
N LYS A 180 8.34 14.40 14.69
CA LYS A 180 9.71 14.94 14.70
C LYS A 180 10.13 15.24 16.14
N GLY A 181 11.24 14.66 16.61
CA GLY A 181 11.71 14.82 17.99
C GLY A 181 12.27 13.53 18.58
N ARG A 182 13.16 13.63 19.58
CA ARG A 182 13.88 12.50 20.14
C ARG A 182 13.06 11.66 21.12
N THR A 183 12.24 12.32 21.94
CA THR A 183 11.52 11.66 23.03
C THR A 183 10.08 11.37 22.62
N VAL A 184 9.33 10.73 23.52
CA VAL A 184 7.90 10.44 23.33
C VAL A 184 7.03 11.57 23.85
N GLU A 185 7.55 12.38 24.77
CA GLU A 185 6.83 13.45 25.46
C GLU A 185 7.08 14.82 24.80
N GLU A 186 8.22 14.96 24.10
CA GLU A 186 8.60 16.17 23.40
C GLU A 186 8.82 15.86 21.91
N GLY A 187 8.06 16.56 21.09
CA GLY A 187 8.19 16.51 19.65
C GLY A 187 7.06 17.25 18.97
N HIS A 188 7.04 17.17 17.65
CA HIS A 188 6.14 17.92 16.80
C HIS A 188 5.53 17.04 15.73
N TYR A 189 4.21 17.08 15.60
CA TYR A 189 3.49 16.33 14.58
C TYR A 189 3.31 17.18 13.33
N ILE A 190 3.76 16.65 12.20
CA ILE A 190 3.66 17.34 10.91
C ILE A 190 2.96 16.41 9.94
N CYS A 191 1.95 16.92 9.24
CA CYS A 191 1.25 16.20 8.19
C CYS A 191 1.88 16.54 6.83
N TRP A 192 2.05 15.51 6.01
CA TRP A 192 2.60 15.61 4.66
C TRP A 192 1.56 15.06 3.71
N ASN A 193 0.99 15.90 2.87
CA ASN A 193 0.00 15.49 1.87
C ASN A 193 0.67 15.28 0.51
N TRP A 194 0.47 14.13 -0.11
CA TRP A 194 1.06 13.77 -1.39
C TRP A 194 0.16 14.19 -2.54
N SER A 195 0.71 14.98 -3.47
CA SER A 195 0.06 15.30 -4.75
C SER A 195 0.57 14.36 -5.83
N HIS A 196 -0.31 13.47 -6.32
CA HIS A 196 0.01 12.57 -7.44
C HIS A 196 0.16 13.32 -8.77
N GLN A 197 -0.55 14.43 -8.96
CA GLN A 197 -0.45 15.26 -10.17
C GLN A 197 0.89 15.99 -10.22
N ASP A 198 1.28 16.62 -9.11
CA ASP A 198 2.51 17.42 -9.05
C ASP A 198 3.76 16.60 -8.67
N GLN A 199 3.58 15.33 -8.31
CA GLN A 199 4.65 14.47 -7.77
C GLN A 199 5.44 15.15 -6.63
N SER A 200 4.72 15.78 -5.69
CA SER A 200 5.31 16.57 -4.61
C SER A 200 4.50 16.52 -3.33
N TRP A 201 5.14 16.92 -2.24
CA TRP A 201 4.54 17.01 -0.92
C TRP A 201 4.03 18.42 -0.64
N THR A 202 2.89 18.50 0.05
CA THR A 202 2.50 19.69 0.80
C THR A 202 2.73 19.41 2.28
N LYS A 203 3.68 20.12 2.88
CA LYS A 203 3.94 20.10 4.31
C LYS A 203 2.91 20.99 5.00
N LEU A 204 2.17 20.41 5.94
CA LEU A 204 1.18 21.06 6.80
C LEU A 204 1.74 21.03 8.23
N ASP A 205 2.27 22.17 8.67
CA ASP A 205 2.98 22.38 9.91
C ASP A 205 2.23 23.44 10.73
N ASP A 206 1.31 22.98 11.57
CA ASP A 206 0.32 23.81 12.27
C ASP A 206 -0.44 24.76 11.31
N ASP A 207 -0.21 26.07 11.45
CA ASP A 207 -0.80 27.14 10.64
C ASP A 207 -0.05 27.39 9.32
N LYS A 208 1.08 26.72 9.09
CA LYS A 208 1.95 26.93 7.93
C LYS A 208 1.82 25.80 6.93
N SER A 209 1.61 26.18 5.66
CA SER A 209 1.65 25.26 4.54
C SER A 209 2.78 25.60 3.57
N SER A 210 3.45 24.59 3.03
CA SER A 210 4.54 24.78 2.05
C SER A 210 4.67 23.57 1.12
N LYS A 211 5.04 23.81 -0.14
CA LYS A 211 5.33 22.76 -1.11
C LYS A 211 6.77 22.27 -0.98
N VAL A 212 6.97 20.96 -1.04
CA VAL A 212 8.28 20.30 -0.88
C VAL A 212 8.41 19.25 -1.99
N ALA A 213 9.54 19.25 -2.71
CA ALA A 213 9.80 18.24 -3.73
C ALA A 213 9.90 16.84 -3.12
N LYS A 214 9.55 15.80 -3.89
CA LYS A 214 9.56 14.40 -3.45
C LYS A 214 10.88 14.00 -2.79
N ASP A 215 12.00 14.32 -3.43
CA ASP A 215 13.34 13.88 -3.01
C ASP A 215 14.01 14.82 -2.01
N ALA A 216 13.37 15.95 -1.69
CA ALA A 216 13.92 16.93 -0.75
C ALA A 216 13.71 16.55 0.72
N ILE A 217 12.90 15.53 1.01
CA ILE A 217 12.55 15.13 2.37
C ILE A 217 12.48 13.61 2.52
N ASP A 218 13.02 13.11 3.63
CA ASP A 218 12.90 11.72 4.03
C ASP A 218 11.87 11.55 5.15
N LEU A 219 10.80 10.80 4.85
CA LEU A 219 9.69 10.53 5.75
C LEU A 219 9.69 9.08 6.27
N GLN A 220 10.73 8.29 5.97
CA GLN A 220 10.80 6.86 6.29
C GLN A 220 11.39 6.58 7.69
N GLY A 221 11.90 7.59 8.38
CA GLY A 221 12.59 7.45 9.67
C GLY A 221 14.07 7.09 9.52
N GLY A 222 14.69 6.66 10.62
CA GLY A 222 16.11 6.28 10.70
C GLY A 222 16.96 7.26 11.52
N LEU A 223 16.52 8.51 11.63
CA LEU A 223 17.28 9.59 12.29
C LEU A 223 16.60 10.02 13.60
N ALA A 224 17.39 10.29 14.64
CA ALA A 224 16.89 10.68 15.96
C ALA A 224 16.11 12.01 15.96
N ASP A 225 16.62 13.01 15.22
CA ASP A 225 16.00 14.33 15.07
C ASP A 225 15.17 14.46 13.78
N GLY A 226 15.06 13.36 13.02
CA GLY A 226 14.34 13.31 11.76
C GLY A 226 12.84 13.08 11.89
N HIS A 227 12.18 13.03 10.74
CA HIS A 227 10.78 12.67 10.63
C HIS A 227 10.61 11.16 10.76
N VAL A 228 9.82 10.72 11.73
CA VAL A 228 9.46 9.31 11.89
C VAL A 228 7.99 9.16 11.55
N PRO A 229 7.62 8.29 10.59
CA PRO A 229 6.23 8.13 10.19
C PRO A 229 5.46 7.47 11.33
N TYR A 230 4.31 8.07 11.66
CA TYR A 230 3.44 7.64 12.75
C TYR A 230 2.10 7.12 12.20
N ILE A 231 1.49 7.83 11.25
CA ILE A 231 0.28 7.39 10.56
C ILE A 231 0.51 7.53 9.05
N LEU A 232 0.13 6.50 8.30
CA LEU A 232 -0.01 6.56 6.85
C LEU A 232 -1.49 6.50 6.49
N LEU A 233 -1.95 7.45 5.68
CA LEU A 233 -3.28 7.44 5.10
C LEU A 233 -3.17 7.03 3.64
N PHE A 234 -3.92 5.99 3.32
CA PHE A 234 -4.05 5.45 1.99
C PHE A 234 -5.51 5.58 1.52
N GLU A 235 -5.70 5.84 0.25
CA GLU A 235 -7.01 5.91 -0.40
C GLU A 235 -7.11 4.80 -1.44
N ARG A 236 -8.21 4.07 -1.44
CA ARG A 236 -8.45 3.00 -2.40
C ARG A 236 -8.50 3.58 -3.81
N LYS A 237 -7.78 2.97 -4.74
CA LYS A 237 -7.73 3.43 -6.13
C LYS A 237 -9.14 3.40 -6.75
N GLY A 238 -9.47 4.45 -7.52
CA GLY A 238 -10.69 4.49 -8.32
C GLY A 238 -11.96 5.03 -7.63
N ILE A 239 -11.86 5.61 -6.42
CA ILE A 239 -13.03 6.21 -5.75
C ILE A 239 -13.40 7.57 -6.35
N PHE A 240 -12.41 8.40 -6.64
CA PHE A 240 -12.59 9.72 -7.24
C PHE A 240 -11.84 9.74 -8.57
N GLN A 241 -12.54 9.44 -9.66
CA GLN A 241 -12.08 9.67 -11.04
C GLN A 241 -12.97 10.72 -11.69
#